data_AF-A0A1I1ZKJ8-F1
#
_entry.id   AF-A0A1I1ZKJ8-F1
#
_cell.length_a   1.000
_cell.length_b   1.000
_cell.length_c   1.000
_cell.angle_alpha   90.00
_cell.angle_beta   90.00
_cell.angle_gamma   90.00
#
_symmetry.space_group_name_H-M   'P 1'
#
loop_
_entity.id
_entity.type
_entity.pdbx_description
1 polymer ?
#
loop_
_entity_poly.entity_id
_entity_poly.type
_entity_poly.pdbx_seq_one_letter_code
_entity_poly.pdbx_strand_id
1 'polypeptide(L)'
;MMRGLVLALALLVSACGVVENASDGTQMVVRGDQLILSGTITSRTPANFARVLAANPQVRTVVETQIDGSIDGAATIEMGYRLRALGLGTHLRADSVVDSGGVDLFLAGRRRTMERGASLGVHSWRNGYREGSSYPRHAPEHQMTRRYVADMLGSDAFYWFTLGAAPSDYIHEITAAEIARFGLLTQP
;
A
#
# COMPACT_ATOMS: atom_id res chain seq x y z
N MET A 1 23.59 -53.06 -8.80
CA MET A 1 24.16 -51.82 -8.21
C MET A 1 23.26 -50.66 -8.57
N MET A 2 22.80 -49.96 -7.53
CA MET A 2 21.71 -48.99 -7.50
C MET A 2 22.16 -47.64 -8.06
N ARG A 3 21.44 -47.05 -9.02
CA ARG A 3 21.56 -45.62 -9.36
C ARG A 3 20.21 -44.98 -9.09
N GLY A 4 20.08 -44.44 -7.88
CA GLY A 4 18.91 -43.72 -7.42
C GLY A 4 18.75 -42.41 -8.18
N LEU A 5 17.52 -42.19 -8.63
CA LEU A 5 17.03 -40.96 -9.24
C LEU A 5 16.95 -39.89 -8.15
N VAL A 6 17.79 -38.86 -8.20
CA VAL A 6 17.57 -37.64 -7.40
C VAL A 6 16.69 -36.71 -8.22
N LEU A 7 15.39 -36.76 -7.95
CA LEU A 7 14.43 -35.79 -8.48
C LEU A 7 14.59 -34.49 -7.68
N ALA A 8 15.20 -33.47 -8.29
CA ALA A 8 15.34 -32.16 -7.67
C ALA A 8 13.96 -31.49 -7.54
N LEU A 9 13.47 -31.36 -6.31
CA LEU A 9 12.27 -30.63 -5.94
C LEU A 9 12.58 -29.12 -5.94
N ALA A 10 12.34 -28.45 -7.07
CA ALA A 10 12.57 -27.00 -7.22
C ALA A 10 11.27 -26.24 -7.55
N LEU A 11 10.21 -26.41 -6.76
CA LEU A 11 8.89 -25.79 -7.02
C LEU A 11 8.22 -25.11 -5.79
N LEU A 12 8.91 -24.95 -4.65
CA LEU A 12 8.25 -24.56 -3.40
C LEU A 12 8.23 -23.05 -3.08
N VAL A 13 9.05 -22.20 -3.72
CA VAL A 13 9.16 -20.78 -3.32
C VAL A 13 8.07 -19.89 -3.96
N SER A 14 7.64 -20.19 -5.19
CA SER A 14 6.59 -19.39 -5.87
C SER A 14 5.17 -19.64 -5.34
N ALA A 15 4.94 -20.75 -4.64
CA ALA A 15 3.61 -21.09 -4.13
C ALA A 15 3.20 -20.24 -2.92
N CYS A 16 4.14 -19.87 -2.05
CA CYS A 16 3.86 -19.10 -0.84
C CYS A 16 3.28 -17.72 -1.14
N GLY A 17 3.92 -16.94 -2.03
CA GLY A 17 3.43 -15.59 -2.36
C GLY A 17 2.07 -15.56 -3.07
N VAL A 18 1.77 -16.59 -3.88
CA VAL A 18 0.46 -16.72 -4.53
C VAL A 18 -0.64 -17.04 -3.51
N VAL A 19 -0.36 -17.95 -2.57
CA VAL A 19 -1.31 -18.31 -1.50
C VAL A 19 -1.54 -17.13 -0.56
N GLU A 20 -0.48 -16.41 -0.21
CA GLU A 20 -0.56 -15.22 0.63
C GLU A 20 -1.36 -14.09 -0.05
N ASN A 21 -1.12 -13.82 -1.33
CA ASN A 21 -1.90 -12.84 -2.10
C ASN A 21 -3.39 -13.24 -2.22
N ALA A 22 -3.70 -14.53 -2.18
CA ALA A 22 -5.06 -15.04 -2.22
C ALA A 22 -5.69 -15.19 -0.83
N SER A 23 -5.15 -14.55 0.22
CA SER A 23 -5.66 -14.59 1.59
C SER A 23 -6.42 -13.32 2.00
N ASP A 24 -7.15 -13.38 3.12
CA ASP A 24 -7.71 -12.19 3.77
C ASP A 24 -6.64 -11.56 4.68
N GLY A 25 -5.68 -10.87 4.07
CA GLY A 25 -4.50 -10.31 4.78
C GLY A 25 -4.79 -9.09 5.64
N THR A 26 -5.95 -8.44 5.44
CA THR A 26 -6.36 -7.26 6.22
C THR A 26 -7.46 -7.56 7.23
N GLN A 27 -7.39 -6.91 8.39
CA GLN A 27 -8.50 -6.81 9.33
C GLN A 27 -9.24 -5.48 9.14
N MET A 28 -10.58 -5.54 9.20
CA MET A 28 -11.47 -4.39 8.97
C MET A 28 -12.49 -4.31 10.09
N VAL A 29 -12.37 -3.28 10.93
CA VAL A 29 -13.23 -3.10 12.11
C VAL A 29 -13.92 -1.75 12.06
N VAL A 30 -15.25 -1.76 12.01
CA VAL A 30 -16.04 -0.52 12.01
C VAL A 30 -16.31 -0.04 13.44
N ARG A 31 -16.11 1.26 13.68
CA ARG A 31 -16.38 1.98 14.93
C ARG A 31 -16.99 3.34 14.60
N GLY A 32 -18.32 3.45 14.75
CA GLY A 32 -19.03 4.67 14.35
C GLY A 32 -18.89 4.92 12.85
N ASP A 33 -18.33 6.08 12.50
CA ASP A 33 -18.03 6.51 11.13
C ASP A 33 -16.61 6.16 10.67
N GLN A 34 -15.85 5.42 11.49
CA GLN A 34 -14.49 5.00 11.18
C GLN A 34 -14.44 3.52 10.78
N LEU A 35 -13.71 3.22 9.72
CA LEU A 35 -13.23 1.88 9.40
C LEU A 35 -11.76 1.79 9.80
N ILE A 36 -11.47 1.04 10.85
CA ILE A 36 -10.10 0.74 11.30
C ILE A 36 -9.57 -0.38 10.42
N LEU A 37 -8.44 -0.14 9.76
CA LEU A 37 -7.79 -1.04 8.81
C LEU A 37 -6.37 -1.38 9.30
N SER A 38 -6.04 -2.67 9.31
CA SER A 38 -4.69 -3.17 9.61
C SER A 38 -4.36 -4.42 8.80
N GLY A 39 -3.09 -4.81 8.77
CA GLY A 39 -2.56 -6.00 8.10
C GLY A 39 -1.99 -5.70 6.71
N THR A 40 -2.00 -6.70 5.84
CA THR A 40 -1.38 -6.65 4.51
C THR A 40 -2.44 -6.58 3.42
N ILE A 41 -2.29 -5.63 2.48
CA ILE A 41 -3.18 -5.51 1.33
C ILE A 41 -2.88 -6.64 0.33
N THR A 42 -3.91 -7.41 0.01
CA THR A 42 -3.86 -8.55 -0.93
C THR A 42 -4.86 -8.37 -2.06
N SER A 43 -4.87 -9.29 -3.02
CA SER A 43 -5.87 -9.34 -4.10
C SER A 43 -7.33 -9.40 -3.61
N ARG A 44 -7.59 -9.86 -2.38
CA ARG A 44 -8.95 -9.91 -1.80
C ARG A 44 -9.38 -8.65 -1.06
N THR A 45 -8.42 -7.82 -0.65
CA THR A 45 -8.70 -6.61 0.15
C THR A 45 -9.72 -5.67 -0.49
N PRO A 46 -9.68 -5.35 -1.80
CA PRO A 46 -10.66 -4.43 -2.42
C PRO A 46 -12.10 -4.93 -2.34
N ALA A 47 -12.33 -6.23 -2.57
CA ALA A 47 -13.65 -6.84 -2.49
C ALA A 47 -14.16 -6.92 -1.04
N ASN A 48 -13.28 -7.18 -0.08
CA ASN A 48 -13.63 -7.14 1.35
C ASN A 48 -13.98 -5.73 1.80
N PHE A 49 -13.19 -4.73 1.40
CA PHE A 49 -13.47 -3.31 1.66
C PHE A 49 -14.83 -2.89 1.11
N ALA A 50 -15.12 -3.27 -0.13
CA ALA A 50 -16.40 -3.04 -0.79
C ALA A 50 -17.59 -3.52 0.04
N ARG A 51 -17.50 -4.77 0.50
CA ARG A 51 -18.54 -5.45 1.28
C ARG A 51 -18.73 -4.80 2.65
N VAL A 52 -17.63 -4.44 3.32
CA VAL A 52 -17.67 -3.75 4.61
C VAL A 52 -18.34 -2.38 4.48
N LEU A 53 -17.97 -1.59 3.47
CA LEU A 53 -18.60 -0.27 3.26
C LEU A 53 -20.07 -0.37 2.87
N ALA A 54 -20.46 -1.35 2.04
CA ALA A 54 -21.85 -1.58 1.69
C ALA A 54 -22.72 -1.88 2.91
N ALA A 55 -22.17 -2.61 3.90
CA ALA A 55 -22.84 -2.90 5.16
C ALA A 55 -22.77 -1.75 6.18
N ASN A 56 -21.90 -0.75 5.96
CA ASN A 56 -21.63 0.33 6.89
C ASN A 56 -21.59 1.70 6.18
N PRO A 57 -22.74 2.17 5.64
CA PRO A 57 -22.80 3.39 4.84
C PRO A 57 -22.49 4.68 5.62
N GLN A 58 -22.45 4.61 6.95
CA GLN A 58 -22.05 5.72 7.82
C GLN A 58 -20.55 5.98 7.81
N VAL A 59 -19.72 5.04 7.32
CA VAL A 59 -18.26 5.21 7.30
C VAL A 59 -17.86 6.40 6.44
N ARG A 60 -17.05 7.29 7.02
CA ARG A 60 -16.48 8.48 6.38
C ARG A 60 -14.97 8.48 6.35
N THR A 61 -14.32 7.76 7.28
CA THR A 61 -12.86 7.78 7.43
C THR A 61 -12.32 6.37 7.51
N VAL A 62 -11.28 6.09 6.73
CA VAL A 62 -10.44 4.90 6.89
C VAL A 62 -9.31 5.28 7.84
N VAL A 63 -9.19 4.56 8.95
CA VAL A 63 -8.11 4.75 9.93
C VAL A 63 -7.12 3.61 9.75
N GLU A 64 -5.99 3.91 9.15
CA GLU A 64 -4.91 2.94 8.95
C GLU A 64 -4.07 2.91 10.23
N THR A 65 -3.93 1.74 10.83
CA THR A 65 -3.13 1.56 12.06
C THR A 65 -1.80 0.89 11.75
N GLN A 66 -1.74 -0.44 11.77
CA GLN A 66 -0.56 -1.20 11.35
C GLN A 66 -0.81 -1.76 9.96
N ILE A 67 -0.21 -1.15 8.93
CA ILE A 67 -0.29 -1.62 7.54
C ILE A 67 1.11 -1.97 7.08
N ASP A 68 1.35 -3.26 6.86
CA ASP A 68 2.68 -3.78 6.49
C ASP A 68 3.01 -3.50 5.02
N GLY A 69 2.02 -3.06 4.24
CA GLY A 69 2.14 -2.77 2.83
C GLY A 69 1.17 -3.57 1.97
N SER A 70 1.59 -3.85 0.73
CA SER A 70 0.77 -4.58 -0.23
C SER A 70 1.58 -5.64 -0.98
N ILE A 71 0.98 -6.81 -1.13
CA ILE A 71 1.49 -7.86 -2.03
C ILE A 71 1.07 -7.55 -3.47
N ASP A 72 -0.10 -6.92 -3.65
CA ASP A 72 -0.69 -6.67 -4.95
C ASP A 72 -0.93 -5.17 -5.16
N GLY A 73 -0.02 -4.54 -5.88
CA GLY A 73 -0.10 -3.10 -6.17
C GLY A 73 -1.31 -2.71 -7.01
N ALA A 74 -1.82 -3.60 -7.87
CA ALA A 74 -3.01 -3.31 -8.67
C ALA A 74 -4.26 -3.29 -7.78
N ALA A 75 -4.37 -4.24 -6.84
CA ALA A 75 -5.43 -4.25 -5.84
C ALA A 75 -5.41 -3.00 -4.96
N THR A 76 -4.22 -2.57 -4.50
CA THR A 76 -4.05 -1.32 -3.75
C THR A 76 -4.57 -0.10 -4.52
N ILE A 77 -4.19 0.02 -5.79
CA ILE A 77 -4.57 1.15 -6.65
C ILE A 77 -6.08 1.13 -6.95
N GLU A 78 -6.66 -0.03 -7.22
CA GLU A 78 -8.12 -0.19 -7.37
C GLU A 78 -8.86 0.29 -6.12
N MET A 79 -8.45 -0.20 -4.95
CA MET A 79 -9.03 0.18 -3.67
C MET A 79 -8.88 1.68 -3.39
N GLY A 80 -7.70 2.25 -3.69
CA GLY A 80 -7.42 3.68 -3.55
C GLY A 80 -8.35 4.54 -4.40
N TYR A 81 -8.51 4.24 -5.69
CA TYR A 81 -9.46 4.98 -6.55
C TYR A 81 -10.89 4.87 -6.03
N ARG A 82 -11.30 3.70 -5.52
CA ARG A 82 -12.62 3.53 -4.92
C ARG A 82 -12.80 4.38 -3.66
N LEU A 83 -11.82 4.39 -2.75
CA LEU A 83 -11.82 5.22 -1.55
C LEU A 83 -11.97 6.70 -1.93
N ARG A 84 -11.18 7.17 -2.90
CA ARG A 84 -11.23 8.54 -3.44
C ARG A 84 -12.60 8.87 -4.04
N ALA A 85 -13.16 7.99 -4.85
CA ALA A 85 -14.46 8.17 -5.51
C ALA A 85 -15.63 8.25 -4.52
N LEU A 86 -15.57 7.50 -3.42
CA LEU A 86 -16.55 7.57 -2.32
C LEU A 86 -16.39 8.80 -1.44
N GLY A 87 -15.32 9.58 -1.65
CA GLY A 87 -15.03 10.79 -0.92
C GLY A 87 -14.61 10.58 0.53
N LEU A 88 -14.08 9.40 0.85
CA LEU A 88 -13.63 9.06 2.20
C LEU A 88 -12.36 9.84 2.57
N GLY A 89 -12.19 10.08 3.88
CA GLY A 89 -10.92 10.51 4.46
C GLY A 89 -10.03 9.33 4.82
N THR A 90 -8.74 9.60 4.97
CA THR A 90 -7.75 8.69 5.57
C THR A 90 -7.14 9.36 6.79
N HIS A 91 -6.85 8.55 7.81
CA HIS A 91 -6.33 9.06 9.06
C HIS A 91 -5.35 8.08 9.72
N LEU A 92 -4.26 8.60 10.26
CA LEU A 92 -3.30 7.87 11.07
C LEU A 92 -3.37 8.34 12.52
N ARG A 93 -3.43 7.38 13.45
CA ARG A 93 -3.33 7.60 14.89
C ARG A 93 -1.86 7.67 15.32
N ALA A 94 -1.60 8.19 16.51
CA ALA A 94 -0.24 8.38 17.02
C ALA A 94 0.60 7.10 17.11
N ASP A 95 -0.02 5.92 17.09
CA ASP A 95 0.63 4.60 17.12
C ASP A 95 0.59 3.88 15.76
N SER A 96 0.17 4.57 14.69
CA SER A 96 0.05 3.97 13.36
C SER A 96 1.41 3.87 12.68
N VAL A 97 1.66 2.73 12.05
CA VAL A 97 2.82 2.44 11.21
C VAL A 97 2.29 1.94 9.89
N VAL A 98 2.47 2.73 8.84
CA VAL A 98 1.89 2.45 7.51
C VAL A 98 3.00 2.48 6.48
N ASP A 99 3.28 1.32 5.91
CA ASP A 99 4.41 1.11 5.02
C ASP A 99 3.96 0.82 3.58
N SER A 100 4.84 1.10 2.62
CA SER A 100 4.74 0.64 1.23
C SER A 100 3.39 1.00 0.58
N GLY A 101 2.67 0.03 -0.01
CA GLY A 101 1.34 0.25 -0.60
C GLY A 101 0.27 0.77 0.38
N GLY A 102 0.49 0.66 1.70
CA GLY A 102 -0.33 1.36 2.69
C GLY A 102 -0.23 2.88 2.52
N VAL A 103 0.97 3.41 2.27
CA VAL A 103 1.16 4.84 2.01
C VAL A 103 0.38 5.25 0.76
N ASP A 104 0.41 4.44 -0.30
CA ASP A 104 -0.40 4.70 -1.51
C ASP A 104 -1.90 4.76 -1.19
N LEU A 105 -2.42 3.85 -0.36
CA LEU A 105 -3.80 3.88 0.09
C LEU A 105 -4.12 5.12 0.91
N PHE A 106 -3.23 5.54 1.82
CA PHE A 106 -3.36 6.77 2.59
C PHE A 106 -3.53 8.01 1.69
N LEU A 107 -2.81 8.08 0.56
CA LEU A 107 -2.94 9.19 -0.39
C LEU A 107 -4.32 9.29 -1.03
N ALA A 108 -5.11 8.21 -1.05
CA ALA A 108 -6.45 8.22 -1.63
C ALA A 108 -7.44 9.10 -0.86
N GLY A 109 -7.19 9.41 0.41
CA GLY A 109 -8.09 10.21 1.23
C GLY A 109 -8.32 11.61 0.64
N ARG A 110 -9.58 12.06 0.59
CA ARG A 110 -9.90 13.47 0.26
C ARG A 110 -9.44 14.40 1.37
N ARG A 111 -9.58 13.95 2.61
CA ARG A 111 -8.99 14.54 3.81
C ARG A 111 -7.98 13.53 4.36
N ARG A 112 -6.72 13.94 4.48
CA ARG A 112 -5.58 13.14 4.96
C ARG A 112 -5.02 13.81 6.21
N THR A 113 -5.08 13.12 7.35
CA THR A 113 -4.63 13.62 8.66
C THR A 113 -3.81 12.60 9.42
N MET A 114 -2.84 13.08 10.20
CA MET A 114 -1.86 12.22 10.86
C MET A 114 -1.52 12.78 12.23
N GLU A 115 -1.80 12.01 13.29
CA GLU A 115 -1.39 12.40 14.63
C GLU A 115 0.13 12.34 14.80
N ARG A 116 0.66 13.18 15.69
CA ARG A 116 2.08 13.13 16.06
C ARG A 116 2.39 11.78 16.71
N GLY A 117 3.36 11.06 16.15
CA GLY A 117 3.79 9.73 16.59
C GLY A 117 3.59 8.67 15.52
N ALA A 118 2.65 8.88 14.60
CA ALA A 118 2.46 8.02 13.45
C ALA A 118 3.72 8.01 12.56
N SER A 119 3.93 6.92 11.82
CA SER A 119 4.98 6.80 10.82
C SER A 119 4.42 6.37 9.46
N LEU A 120 5.08 6.87 8.40
CA LEU A 120 4.88 6.46 7.03
C LEU A 120 6.22 5.94 6.51
N GLY A 121 6.27 4.71 6.00
CA GLY A 121 7.49 4.13 5.44
C GLY A 121 7.37 3.87 3.95
N VAL A 122 8.39 4.21 3.17
CA VAL A 122 8.43 3.98 1.71
C VAL A 122 9.72 3.32 1.27
N HIS A 123 9.63 2.62 0.15
CA HIS A 123 10.76 1.97 -0.51
C HIS A 123 10.43 1.72 -1.99
N SER A 124 11.44 1.29 -2.76
CA SER A 124 11.28 0.80 -4.12
C SER A 124 10.46 -0.50 -4.13
N TRP A 125 9.54 -0.67 -5.09
CA TRP A 125 8.87 -1.95 -5.31
C TRP A 125 9.80 -2.95 -5.99
N ARG A 126 9.45 -4.24 -5.95
CA ARG A 126 10.19 -5.31 -6.61
C ARG A 126 9.29 -6.15 -7.50
N ASN A 127 9.77 -6.50 -8.69
CA ASN A 127 9.12 -7.47 -9.56
C ASN A 127 10.05 -8.68 -9.75
N GLY A 128 9.74 -9.78 -9.04
CA GLY A 128 10.60 -10.94 -8.96
C GLY A 128 11.96 -10.58 -8.36
N TYR A 129 13.03 -10.68 -9.15
CA TYR A 129 14.37 -10.33 -8.69
C TYR A 129 14.76 -8.88 -8.96
N ARG A 130 13.98 -8.13 -9.75
CA ARG A 130 14.37 -6.81 -10.25
C ARG A 130 13.76 -5.69 -9.43
N GLU A 131 14.62 -4.77 -8.99
CA GLU A 131 14.22 -3.55 -8.28
C GLU A 131 13.53 -2.55 -9.20
N GLY A 132 12.47 -1.92 -8.69
CA GLY A 132 11.74 -0.86 -9.38
C GLY A 132 12.65 0.29 -9.77
N SER A 133 13.55 0.69 -8.88
CA SER A 133 14.56 1.73 -9.12
C SER A 133 15.56 1.40 -10.24
N SER A 134 15.68 0.12 -10.63
CA SER A 134 16.57 -0.33 -11.71
C SER A 134 15.92 -0.28 -13.11
N TYR A 135 14.61 0.00 -13.19
CA TYR A 135 13.94 0.16 -14.47
C TYR A 135 14.28 1.53 -15.07
N PRO A 136 14.44 1.64 -16.41
CA PRO A 136 14.55 2.93 -17.06
C PRO A 136 13.34 3.80 -16.76
N ARG A 137 13.52 5.11 -16.59
CA ARG A 137 12.43 6.04 -16.21
C ARG A 137 11.20 6.01 -17.13
N HIS A 138 11.36 5.61 -18.38
CA HIS A 138 10.28 5.50 -19.38
C HIS A 138 9.64 4.10 -19.44
N ALA A 139 10.07 3.17 -18.58
CA ALA A 139 9.58 1.81 -18.57
C ALA A 139 8.08 1.76 -18.20
N PRO A 140 7.28 0.93 -18.88
CA PRO A 140 5.84 0.86 -18.68
C PRO A 140 5.44 0.42 -17.26
N GLU A 141 6.29 -0.32 -16.56
CA GLU A 141 6.10 -0.80 -15.19
C GLU A 141 5.87 0.34 -14.20
N HIS A 142 6.42 1.53 -14.47
CA HIS A 142 6.20 2.69 -13.63
C HIS A 142 4.79 3.27 -13.76
N GLN A 143 4.10 3.05 -14.88
CA GLN A 143 2.97 3.90 -15.27
C GLN A 143 1.79 3.84 -14.31
N MET A 144 1.48 2.66 -13.76
CA MET A 144 0.29 2.47 -12.92
C MET A 144 0.40 3.31 -11.64
N THR A 145 1.40 3.05 -10.81
CA THR A 145 1.61 3.77 -9.55
C THR A 145 1.97 5.24 -9.78
N ARG A 146 2.77 5.55 -10.81
CA ARG A 146 3.11 6.94 -11.16
C ARG A 146 1.87 7.78 -11.45
N ARG A 147 0.93 7.26 -12.26
CA ARG A 147 -0.33 7.95 -12.57
C ARG A 147 -1.21 8.06 -11.33
N TYR A 148 -1.32 6.99 -10.57
CA TYR A 148 -2.09 6.99 -9.32
C TYR A 148 -1.61 8.09 -8.35
N VAL A 149 -0.30 8.17 -8.10
CA VAL A 149 0.28 9.22 -7.24
C VAL A 149 0.02 10.61 -7.82
N ALA A 150 0.14 10.78 -9.15
CA ALA A 150 -0.19 12.04 -9.81
C ALA A 150 -1.67 12.44 -9.63
N ASP A 151 -2.59 11.49 -9.70
CA ASP A 151 -4.02 11.74 -9.50
C ASP A 151 -4.34 12.14 -8.05
N MET A 152 -3.61 11.59 -7.08
CA MET A 152 -3.84 11.89 -5.65
C MET A 152 -3.16 13.19 -5.17
N LEU A 153 -1.99 13.51 -5.71
CA LEU A 153 -1.16 14.64 -5.26
C LEU A 153 -1.07 15.79 -6.26
N GLY A 154 -1.54 15.62 -7.49
CA GLY A 154 -1.33 16.55 -8.60
C GLY A 154 0.08 16.50 -9.20
N SER A 155 0.93 15.57 -8.75
CA SER A 155 2.32 15.39 -9.21
C SER A 155 2.79 13.95 -8.97
N ASP A 156 3.63 13.44 -9.88
CA ASP A 156 4.29 12.13 -9.74
C ASP A 156 5.62 12.20 -8.97
N ALA A 157 6.01 13.37 -8.46
CA ALA A 157 7.30 13.56 -7.81
C ALA A 157 7.49 12.65 -6.59
N PHE A 158 6.41 12.40 -5.84
CA PHE A 158 6.47 11.50 -4.69
C PHE A 158 6.77 10.05 -5.11
N TYR A 159 6.21 9.57 -6.23
CA TYR A 159 6.51 8.24 -6.76
C TYR A 159 8.00 8.08 -7.09
N TRP A 160 8.60 9.08 -7.74
CA TRP A 160 10.03 9.02 -8.05
C TRP A 160 10.91 9.12 -6.82
N PHE A 161 10.44 9.82 -5.79
CA PHE A 161 11.10 9.85 -4.48
C PHE A 161 11.06 8.47 -3.81
N THR A 162 9.92 7.79 -3.76
CA THR A 162 9.82 6.48 -3.09
C THR A 162 10.75 5.44 -3.71
N LEU A 163 10.88 5.42 -5.05
CA LEU A 163 11.82 4.57 -5.75
C LEU A 163 13.29 4.80 -5.36
N GLY A 164 13.66 6.03 -5.02
CA GLY A 164 15.03 6.39 -4.66
C GLY A 164 15.31 6.41 -3.16
N ALA A 165 14.28 6.30 -2.31
CA ALA A 165 14.39 6.48 -0.87
C ALA A 165 15.05 5.29 -0.17
N ALA A 166 14.65 4.07 -0.54
CA ALA A 166 15.22 2.82 -0.04
C ALA A 166 15.03 1.69 -1.07
N PRO A 167 15.93 0.68 -1.13
CA PRO A 167 15.69 -0.55 -1.87
C PRO A 167 14.56 -1.38 -1.24
N SER A 168 14.04 -2.37 -1.96
CA SER A 168 12.80 -3.08 -1.57
C SER A 168 12.86 -3.88 -0.27
N ASP A 169 14.05 -4.13 0.25
CA ASP A 169 14.33 -4.85 1.49
C ASP A 169 14.60 -3.93 2.70
N TYR A 170 14.46 -2.61 2.54
CA TYR A 170 14.58 -1.61 3.59
C TYR A 170 13.38 -0.66 3.60
N ILE A 171 13.26 0.14 4.66
CA ILE A 171 12.22 1.15 4.79
C ILE A 171 12.89 2.50 5.03
N HIS A 172 12.53 3.50 4.21
CA HIS A 172 12.77 4.90 4.51
C HIS A 172 11.54 5.46 5.22
N GLU A 173 11.70 5.79 6.51
CA GLU A 173 10.68 6.51 7.26
C GLU A 173 10.61 7.96 6.77
N ILE A 174 9.44 8.38 6.29
CA ILE A 174 9.23 9.71 5.73
C ILE A 174 9.32 10.75 6.85
N THR A 175 10.20 11.73 6.67
CA THR A 175 10.37 12.83 7.61
C THR A 175 9.24 13.86 7.53
N ALA A 176 9.04 14.65 8.59
CA ALA A 176 8.09 15.77 8.57
C ALA A 176 8.36 16.77 7.42
N ALA A 177 9.63 16.99 7.06
CA ALA A 177 10.00 17.85 5.95
C ALA A 177 9.57 17.26 4.59
N GLU A 178 9.65 15.94 4.41
CA GLU A 178 9.20 15.24 3.21
C GLU A 178 7.67 15.19 3.13
N ILE A 179 6.98 14.95 4.26
CA ILE A 179 5.52 15.06 4.35
C ILE A 179 5.05 16.43 3.84
N ALA A 180 5.70 17.51 4.30
CA ALA A 180 5.40 18.87 3.88
C ALA A 180 5.76 19.10 2.40
N ARG A 181 6.93 18.66 1.97
CA ARG A 181 7.41 18.79 0.58
C ARG A 181 6.47 18.18 -0.45
N PHE A 182 5.90 17.00 -0.14
CA PHE A 182 5.04 16.26 -1.07
C PHE A 182 3.55 16.50 -0.83
N GLY A 183 3.16 17.26 0.19
CA GLY A 183 1.76 17.54 0.49
C GLY A 183 0.97 16.27 0.83
N LEU A 184 1.57 15.39 1.64
CA LEU A 184 0.95 14.10 2.01
C LEU A 184 -0.27 14.30 2.93
N LEU A 185 -0.30 15.41 3.68
CA LEU A 185 -1.42 15.81 4.54
C LEU A 185 -2.21 16.95 3.91
N THR A 186 -3.52 16.94 4.10
CA THR A 186 -4.40 18.09 3.74
C THR A 186 -4.75 18.95 4.95
N GLN A 187 -4.58 18.40 6.14
CA GLN A 187 -4.75 19.08 7.43
C GLN A 187 -3.71 18.52 8.40
N PRO A 188 -3.33 19.28 9.44
CA PRO A 188 -2.46 18.79 10.50
C PRO A 188 -2.99 17.50 11.14
#